data_AF-A0AAU1ICH3-F1
#
_entry.id   AF-A0AAU1ICH3-F1
#
_cell.length_a   1.000
_cell.length_b   1.000
_cell.length_c   1.000
_cell.angle_alpha   90.00
_cell.angle_beta   90.00
_cell.angle_gamma   90.00
#
_symmetry.space_group_name_H-M   'P 1'
#
loop_
_entity.id
_entity.type
_entity.pdbx_description
1 polymer ?
#
loop_
_entity_poly.entity_id
_entity_poly.type
_entity_poly.pdbx_seq_one_letter_code
_entity_poly.pdbx_strand_id
1 'polypeptide(L)'
;MVTWCNEDGEVLMHSRTTHSRLFRPRVAFGPYRITLGRTRLTALPATAPEDFGPWPAVGARRFSYAEQHYFGNPGGYLHWVVGVSDVGSPAAAPVGCDEWEEPQLTEYRAQARINSVLIVGATIDLDSVLPYGIAPDHDRVRLLELRHPFRVALAQRRWEARRFLRRSRTQPTGAPLLGRNRTAGAGSEPESGGP
;
A
#
# COMPACT_ATOMS: atom_id res chain seq x y z
N MET A 1 -8.87 3.62 5.53
CA MET A 1 -7.64 3.26 4.79
C MET A 1 -6.48 3.82 5.58
N VAL A 2 -5.40 3.07 5.69
CA VAL A 2 -4.17 3.51 6.35
C VAL A 2 -2.99 3.18 5.44
N THR A 3 -1.98 4.04 5.47
CA THR A 3 -0.78 3.94 4.65
C THR A 3 0.42 4.14 5.55
N TRP A 4 1.46 3.32 5.36
CA TRP A 4 2.72 3.45 6.07
C TRP A 4 3.78 3.86 5.07
N CYS A 5 4.52 4.91 5.41
CA CYS A 5 5.57 5.46 4.57
C CYS A 5 6.92 5.45 5.29
N ASN A 6 8.01 5.45 4.53
CA ASN A 6 9.32 5.83 5.06
C ASN A 6 9.43 7.35 5.25
N GLU A 7 10.59 7.79 5.75
CA GLU A 7 10.95 9.20 5.97
C GLU A 7 10.85 10.04 4.69
N ASP A 8 11.06 9.42 3.52
CA ASP A 8 10.98 10.07 2.21
C ASP A 8 9.53 10.19 1.67
N GLY A 9 8.55 9.67 2.42
CA GLY A 9 7.13 9.69 2.04
C GLY A 9 6.72 8.63 1.01
N GLU A 10 7.58 7.65 0.72
CA GLU A 10 7.23 6.51 -0.13
C GLU A 10 6.40 5.49 0.64
N VAL A 11 5.31 5.04 0.02
CA VAL A 11 4.40 4.05 0.60
C VAL A 11 5.03 2.66 0.61
N LEU A 12 5.24 2.11 1.79
CA LEU A 12 5.82 0.78 2.02
C LEU A 12 4.73 -0.30 2.15
N MET A 13 3.60 0.06 2.75
CA MET A 13 2.42 -0.77 2.81
C MET A 13 1.17 0.08 2.95
N HIS A 14 0.02 -0.47 2.58
CA HIS A 14 -1.26 0.16 2.83
C HIS A 14 -2.34 -0.87 3.11
N SER A 15 -3.27 -0.50 4.00
CA SER A 15 -4.39 -1.33 4.39
C SER A 15 -5.72 -0.66 4.06
N ARG A 16 -6.65 -1.49 3.61
CA ARG A 16 -8.02 -1.13 3.32
C ARG A 16 -8.94 -2.00 4.17
N THR A 17 -9.68 -1.34 5.06
CA THR A 17 -10.68 -1.94 5.94
C THR A 17 -12.06 -1.40 5.59
N THR A 18 -13.07 -2.26 5.56
CA THR A 18 -14.47 -1.81 5.55
C THR A 18 -14.98 -1.66 6.97
N HIS A 19 -15.68 -0.57 7.26
CA HIS A 19 -16.29 -0.32 8.57
C HIS A 19 -17.82 -0.43 8.54
N SER A 20 -18.43 -0.69 7.38
CA SER A 20 -19.90 -0.71 7.29
C SER A 20 -20.42 -1.68 6.23
N ARG A 21 -21.67 -2.11 6.41
CA ARG A 21 -22.37 -2.94 5.43
C ARG A 21 -22.69 -2.21 4.13
N LEU A 22 -22.71 -0.87 4.16
CA LEU A 22 -23.03 0.00 3.03
C LEU A 22 -21.81 0.31 2.16
N PHE A 23 -20.61 0.34 2.76
CA PHE A 23 -19.36 0.59 2.04
C PHE A 23 -18.52 -0.67 1.97
N ARG A 24 -18.68 -1.44 0.89
CA ARG A 24 -17.98 -2.72 0.67
C ARG A 24 -17.02 -2.62 -0.51
N PRO A 25 -15.81 -2.08 -0.30
CA PRO A 25 -14.83 -1.98 -1.38
C PRO A 25 -14.50 -3.36 -1.94
N ARG A 26 -14.32 -3.40 -3.26
CA ARG A 26 -13.90 -4.58 -4.00
C ARG A 26 -12.42 -4.45 -4.33
N VAL A 27 -11.67 -5.51 -4.09
CA VAL A 27 -10.23 -5.61 -4.38
C VAL A 27 -10.00 -6.87 -5.20
N ALA A 28 -9.17 -6.77 -6.22
CA ALA A 28 -8.82 -7.88 -7.10
C ALA A 28 -7.33 -8.17 -6.99
N PHE A 29 -7.00 -9.44 -6.76
CA PHE A 29 -5.63 -9.97 -6.69
C PHE A 29 -5.55 -11.17 -7.61
N GLY A 30 -5.12 -10.96 -8.85
CA GLY A 30 -5.10 -12.04 -9.84
C GLY A 30 -6.47 -12.64 -10.09
N PRO A 31 -6.65 -13.96 -9.89
CA PRO A 31 -7.95 -14.60 -10.06
C PRO A 31 -8.91 -14.29 -8.90
N TYR A 32 -8.41 -13.81 -7.76
CA TYR A 32 -9.21 -13.61 -6.55
C TYR A 32 -9.90 -12.25 -6.56
N ARG A 33 -11.23 -12.26 -6.35
CA ARG A 33 -12.06 -11.06 -6.23
C ARG A 33 -12.66 -11.00 -4.84
N ILE A 34 -12.19 -10.05 -4.03
CA ILE A 34 -12.55 -9.92 -2.63
C ILE A 34 -13.46 -8.71 -2.46
N THR A 35 -14.66 -8.93 -1.94
CA THR A 35 -15.55 -7.87 -1.48
C THR A 35 -15.47 -7.80 0.03
N LEU A 36 -14.87 -6.73 0.58
CA LEU A 36 -14.72 -6.59 2.03
C LEU A 36 -16.08 -6.60 2.72
N GLY A 37 -16.17 -7.31 3.84
CA GLY A 37 -17.38 -7.50 4.63
C GLY A 37 -18.38 -8.52 4.04
N ARG A 38 -18.03 -9.18 2.92
CA ARG A 38 -18.87 -10.16 2.23
C ARG A 38 -18.13 -11.45 1.89
N THR A 39 -16.96 -11.37 1.28
CA THR A 39 -16.16 -12.55 0.92
C THR A 39 -15.67 -13.25 2.18
N ARG A 40 -15.81 -14.58 2.24
CA ARG A 40 -15.31 -15.42 3.34
C ARG A 40 -13.84 -15.77 3.16
N LEU A 41 -13.16 -16.15 4.24
CA LEU A 41 -11.78 -16.63 4.16
C LEU A 41 -11.66 -17.92 3.33
N THR A 42 -12.63 -18.83 3.44
CA THR A 42 -12.68 -20.06 2.60
C THR A 42 -12.81 -19.84 1.10
N ALA A 43 -13.09 -18.61 0.65
CA ALA A 43 -13.06 -18.30 -0.78
C ALA A 43 -11.62 -18.22 -1.34
N LEU A 44 -10.62 -18.28 -0.46
CA LEU A 44 -9.20 -18.23 -0.78
C LEU A 44 -8.55 -19.58 -0.44
N PRO A 45 -7.47 -19.97 -1.14
CA PRO A 45 -6.74 -21.19 -0.81
C PRO A 45 -6.27 -21.15 0.65
N ALA A 46 -6.12 -22.31 1.29
CA ALA A 46 -5.42 -22.37 2.57
C ALA A 46 -4.00 -21.84 2.44
N THR A 47 -3.54 -21.13 3.45
CA THR A 47 -2.13 -20.79 3.59
C THR A 47 -1.35 -22.06 3.89
N ALA A 48 -0.18 -22.23 3.28
CA ALA A 48 0.70 -23.33 3.68
C ALA A 48 1.15 -23.06 5.12
N PRO A 49 1.07 -24.05 6.03
CA PRO A 49 1.25 -23.84 7.46
C PRO A 49 2.68 -23.39 7.85
N GLU A 50 3.64 -23.51 6.95
CA GLU A 50 5.06 -23.33 7.27
C GLU A 50 5.59 -21.90 7.02
N ASP A 51 4.89 -21.05 6.24
CA ASP A 51 5.47 -19.76 5.79
C ASP A 51 4.51 -18.56 5.65
N PHE A 52 3.17 -18.73 5.71
CA PHE A 52 2.22 -17.70 5.26
C PHE A 52 1.09 -17.37 6.24
N GLY A 53 1.28 -17.70 7.53
CA GLY A 53 0.22 -17.66 8.53
C GLY A 53 -0.65 -18.93 8.52
N PRO A 54 -1.65 -19.01 9.40
CA PRO A 54 -2.43 -17.89 9.94
C PRO A 54 -1.82 -17.21 11.18
N TRP A 55 -2.07 -15.91 11.32
CA TRP A 55 -1.82 -15.16 12.56
C TRP A 55 -3.17 -14.80 13.21
N PRO A 56 -3.72 -15.63 14.11
CA PRO A 56 -4.82 -15.24 14.94
C PRO A 56 -4.30 -14.61 16.25
N ALA A 57 -5.00 -13.61 16.77
CA ALA A 57 -4.74 -13.09 18.11
C ALA A 57 -5.99 -12.46 18.72
N VAL A 58 -6.20 -12.70 20.01
CA VAL A 58 -7.20 -12.04 20.86
C VAL A 58 -6.50 -11.44 22.08
N GLY A 59 -6.47 -10.12 22.15
CA GLY A 59 -6.02 -9.35 23.31
C GLY A 59 -7.19 -8.78 24.11
N ALA A 60 -6.87 -8.11 25.22
CA ALA A 60 -7.87 -7.61 26.19
C ALA A 60 -8.92 -6.63 25.61
N ARG A 61 -8.62 -5.95 24.50
CA ARG A 61 -9.54 -4.99 23.85
C ARG A 61 -9.55 -5.09 22.32
N ARG A 62 -8.81 -6.04 21.75
CA ARG A 62 -8.53 -6.09 20.32
C ARG A 62 -8.41 -7.51 19.86
N PHE A 63 -8.82 -7.76 18.63
CA PHE A 63 -8.56 -9.04 18.00
C PHE A 63 -8.23 -8.85 16.52
N SER A 64 -7.45 -9.77 16.00
CA SER A 64 -7.22 -9.84 14.57
C SER A 64 -6.90 -11.26 14.14
N TYR A 65 -7.23 -11.54 12.90
CA TYR A 65 -6.87 -12.74 12.18
C TYR A 65 -6.29 -12.31 10.83
N ALA A 66 -5.18 -12.90 10.40
CA ALA A 66 -4.53 -12.59 9.13
C ALA A 66 -4.01 -13.86 8.42
N GLU A 67 -4.12 -13.89 7.09
CA GLU A 67 -3.55 -14.89 6.18
C GLU A 67 -2.81 -14.19 5.05
N GLN A 68 -1.59 -14.62 4.74
CA GLN A 68 -0.79 -14.09 3.64
C GLN A 68 -0.97 -14.95 2.40
N HIS A 69 -1.07 -14.31 1.23
CA HIS A 69 -1.13 -15.00 -0.04
C HIS A 69 -0.15 -14.38 -1.04
N TYR A 70 0.39 -15.24 -1.91
CA TYR A 70 1.33 -14.87 -2.95
C TYR A 70 0.63 -14.70 -4.31
N PHE A 71 1.05 -13.70 -5.09
CA PHE A 71 0.48 -13.38 -6.40
C PHE A 71 1.36 -13.82 -7.61
N GLY A 72 2.39 -14.65 -7.41
CA GLY A 72 2.90 -15.48 -8.51
C GLY A 72 3.77 -14.81 -9.58
N ASN A 73 4.23 -13.57 -9.41
CA ASN A 73 4.85 -12.84 -10.53
C ASN A 73 6.41 -12.99 -10.50
N PRO A 74 7.04 -13.52 -11.57
CA PRO A 74 8.49 -13.68 -11.63
C PRO A 74 9.20 -12.32 -11.68
N GLY A 75 10.08 -12.05 -10.71
CA GLY A 75 10.83 -10.78 -10.62
C GLY A 75 10.68 -9.97 -9.32
N GLY A 76 10.04 -10.52 -8.28
CA GLY A 76 10.07 -9.96 -6.91
C GLY A 76 8.81 -9.22 -6.46
N TYR A 77 7.62 -9.78 -6.71
CA TYR A 77 6.36 -9.09 -6.45
C TYR A 77 5.74 -9.36 -5.08
N LEU A 78 5.08 -8.29 -4.62
CA LEU A 78 4.33 -8.03 -3.39
C LEU A 78 3.50 -9.20 -2.87
N HIS A 79 3.59 -9.42 -1.56
CA HIS A 79 2.63 -10.22 -0.82
C HIS A 79 1.38 -9.39 -0.53
N TRP A 80 0.24 -10.05 -0.41
CA TRP A 80 -0.97 -9.44 0.12
C TRP A 80 -1.48 -10.29 1.28
N VAL A 81 -2.09 -9.61 2.25
CA VAL A 81 -2.60 -10.21 3.46
C VAL A 81 -4.07 -9.86 3.57
N VAL A 82 -4.89 -10.82 3.96
CA VAL A 82 -6.32 -10.65 4.21
C VAL A 82 -6.68 -11.14 5.58
N GLY A 83 -7.78 -10.63 6.09
CA GLY A 83 -8.21 -11.07 7.39
C GLY A 83 -9.34 -10.28 7.98
N VAL A 84 -9.47 -10.49 9.28
CA VAL A 84 -10.51 -9.92 10.13
C VAL A 84 -9.81 -9.09 11.19
N SER A 85 -10.26 -7.85 11.36
CA SER A 85 -9.91 -7.01 12.51
C SER A 85 -11.17 -6.57 13.21
N ASP A 86 -11.07 -6.40 14.52
CA ASP A 86 -12.01 -5.70 15.40
C ASP A 86 -12.54 -4.36 14.85
N VAL A 87 -11.70 -3.62 14.13
CA VAL A 87 -12.04 -2.32 13.54
C VAL A 87 -12.95 -2.45 12.30
N GLY A 88 -12.95 -3.62 11.66
CA GLY A 88 -13.67 -3.86 10.41
C GLY A 88 -15.08 -4.42 10.61
N SER A 89 -15.91 -4.38 9.55
CA SER A 89 -17.30 -4.84 9.57
C SER A 89 -17.59 -5.95 8.53
N PRO A 90 -18.14 -7.11 8.93
CA PRO A 90 -18.40 -7.50 10.32
C PRO A 90 -17.10 -7.84 11.06
N ALA A 91 -17.11 -7.62 12.36
CA ALA A 91 -16.05 -8.03 13.27
C ALA A 91 -16.40 -9.44 13.78
N ALA A 92 -15.49 -10.40 13.63
CA ALA A 92 -15.67 -11.78 14.09
C ALA A 92 -14.38 -12.25 14.77
N ALA A 93 -14.39 -12.29 16.10
CA ALA A 93 -13.19 -12.60 16.88
C ALA A 93 -12.76 -14.07 16.71
N PRO A 94 -11.46 -14.35 16.53
CA PRO A 94 -10.91 -15.70 16.55
C PRO A 94 -10.79 -16.21 17.99
N VAL A 95 -11.92 -16.46 18.67
CA VAL A 95 -11.95 -16.86 20.08
C VAL A 95 -11.31 -18.24 20.27
N GLY A 96 -10.45 -18.37 21.29
CA GLY A 96 -9.76 -19.63 21.62
C GLY A 96 -8.67 -20.01 20.62
N CYS A 97 -8.15 -19.06 19.86
CA CYS A 97 -7.21 -19.32 18.77
C CYS A 97 -5.82 -19.80 19.20
N ASP A 98 -5.47 -19.66 20.47
CA ASP A 98 -4.17 -20.09 21.01
C ASP A 98 -3.98 -21.62 20.92
N GLU A 99 -5.09 -22.37 20.79
CA GLU A 99 -5.12 -23.85 20.75
C GLU A 99 -5.82 -24.37 19.48
N TRP A 100 -5.95 -23.54 18.43
CA TRP A 100 -6.62 -23.99 17.22
C TRP A 100 -5.79 -25.01 16.45
N GLU A 101 -6.38 -26.18 16.28
CA GLU A 101 -5.96 -27.16 15.29
C GLU A 101 -6.64 -26.87 13.93
N GLU A 102 -6.20 -27.57 12.88
CA GLU A 102 -6.75 -27.45 11.52
C GLU A 102 -8.30 -27.49 11.42
N PRO A 103 -9.04 -28.33 12.17
CA PRO A 103 -10.49 -28.32 12.14
C PRO A 103 -11.11 -26.99 12.64
N GLN A 104 -10.60 -26.46 13.76
CA GLN A 104 -11.07 -25.19 14.34
C GLN A 104 -10.74 -24.03 13.40
N LEU A 105 -9.55 -24.03 12.82
CA LEU A 105 -9.14 -23.06 11.81
C LEU A 105 -10.08 -23.09 10.60
N THR A 106 -10.36 -24.28 10.08
CA THR A 106 -11.26 -24.49 8.94
C THR A 106 -12.67 -24.00 9.24
N GLU A 107 -13.19 -24.31 10.43
CA GLU A 107 -14.51 -23.85 10.88
C GLU A 107 -14.56 -22.31 10.96
N TYR A 108 -13.55 -21.69 11.59
CA TYR A 108 -13.47 -20.24 11.66
C TYR A 108 -13.43 -19.61 10.27
N ARG A 109 -12.56 -20.10 9.37
CA ARG A 109 -12.44 -19.60 7.99
C ARG A 109 -13.76 -19.70 7.22
N ALA A 110 -14.57 -20.73 7.49
CA ALA A 110 -15.87 -20.91 6.85
C ALA A 110 -16.91 -19.86 7.26
N GLN A 111 -16.80 -19.33 8.48
CA GLN A 111 -17.74 -18.36 9.04
C GLN A 111 -17.26 -16.91 8.83
N ALA A 112 -15.95 -16.69 9.02
CA ALA A 112 -15.31 -15.39 9.02
C ALA A 112 -15.33 -14.71 7.64
N ARG A 113 -15.70 -13.43 7.64
CA ARG A 113 -15.72 -12.58 6.44
C ARG A 113 -14.54 -11.63 6.47
N ILE A 114 -13.79 -11.63 5.38
CA ILE A 114 -12.65 -10.73 5.18
C ILE A 114 -13.16 -9.29 5.27
N ASN A 115 -12.66 -8.53 6.23
CA ASN A 115 -13.03 -7.14 6.43
C ASN A 115 -11.86 -6.17 6.21
N SER A 116 -10.64 -6.71 6.12
CA SER A 116 -9.40 -5.96 5.93
C SER A 116 -8.48 -6.66 4.92
N VAL A 117 -7.79 -5.85 4.14
CA VAL A 117 -6.75 -6.25 3.19
C VAL A 117 -5.55 -5.35 3.42
N LEU A 118 -4.36 -5.93 3.50
CA LEU A 118 -3.08 -5.25 3.57
C LEU A 118 -2.24 -5.63 2.35
N ILE A 119 -1.69 -4.64 1.67
CA ILE A 119 -0.75 -4.81 0.56
C ILE A 119 0.62 -4.34 1.04
N VAL A 120 1.62 -5.22 0.94
CA VAL A 120 2.94 -5.00 1.56
C VAL A 120 4.07 -5.21 0.56
N GLY A 121 5.04 -4.28 0.56
CA GLY A 121 6.29 -4.40 -0.18
C GLY A 121 7.13 -5.61 0.24
N ALA A 122 7.90 -6.16 -0.70
CA ALA A 122 8.71 -7.38 -0.48
C ALA A 122 9.85 -7.24 0.55
N THR A 123 10.09 -6.03 1.06
CA THR A 123 11.18 -5.72 1.98
C THR A 123 10.74 -5.59 3.43
N ILE A 124 9.46 -5.75 3.70
CA ILE A 124 8.87 -5.62 5.04
C ILE A 124 8.86 -6.97 5.72
N ASP A 125 9.20 -6.99 7.00
CA ASP A 125 9.03 -8.18 7.82
C ASP A 125 7.57 -8.29 8.29
N LEU A 126 6.81 -9.23 7.73
CA LEU A 126 5.37 -9.34 7.99
C LEU A 126 5.08 -9.82 9.42
N ASP A 127 5.92 -10.67 10.00
CA ASP A 127 5.75 -11.18 11.36
C ASP A 127 5.85 -10.05 12.41
N SER A 128 6.67 -9.02 12.14
CA SER A 128 6.76 -7.83 12.99
C SER A 128 5.48 -6.97 13.03
N VAL A 129 4.61 -7.11 12.00
CA VAL A 129 3.43 -6.27 11.80
C VAL A 129 2.14 -7.01 12.12
N LEU A 130 2.07 -8.30 11.79
CA LEU A 130 0.89 -9.13 11.92
C LEU A 130 0.73 -9.70 13.33
N PRO A 131 -0.50 -10.06 13.74
CA PRO A 131 -1.76 -9.87 13.00
C PRO A 131 -2.33 -8.45 13.08
N TYR A 132 -1.96 -7.69 14.11
CA TYR A 132 -2.66 -6.44 14.43
C TYR A 132 -2.42 -5.28 13.44
N GLY A 133 -1.49 -5.41 12.50
CA GLY A 133 -1.20 -4.40 11.48
C GLY A 133 -2.01 -4.55 10.20
N ILE A 134 -2.91 -5.53 10.11
CA ILE A 134 -3.75 -5.73 8.93
C ILE A 134 -4.79 -4.61 8.72
N ALA A 135 -5.12 -3.87 9.78
CA ALA A 135 -6.10 -2.78 9.78
C ALA A 135 -5.52 -1.56 10.53
N PRO A 136 -6.15 -0.37 10.41
CA PRO A 136 -5.77 0.79 11.21
C PRO A 136 -5.79 0.46 12.70
N ASP A 137 -4.77 0.94 13.41
CA ASP A 137 -4.75 0.91 14.87
C ASP A 137 -5.48 2.13 15.41
N HIS A 138 -6.32 1.95 16.42
CA HIS A 138 -6.99 3.09 17.07
C HIS A 138 -6.05 3.87 17.99
N ASP A 139 -5.05 3.20 18.58
CA ASP A 139 -4.33 3.73 19.76
C ASP A 139 -2.81 3.73 19.61
N ARG A 140 -2.26 3.26 18.48
CA ARG A 140 -0.79 3.11 18.32
C ARG A 140 -0.28 3.61 16.97
N VAL A 141 0.79 4.39 17.04
CA VAL A 141 1.72 4.59 15.92
C VAL A 141 2.67 3.40 15.90
N ARG A 142 2.86 2.76 14.75
CA ARG A 142 3.78 1.63 14.57
C ARG A 142 4.93 2.04 13.67
N LEU A 143 6.15 1.75 14.13
CA LEU A 143 7.32 1.81 13.28
C LEU A 143 7.41 0.50 12.48
N LEU A 144 7.71 0.63 11.19
CA LEU A 144 7.80 -0.50 10.29
C LEU A 144 9.22 -1.06 10.30
N GLU A 145 9.38 -2.33 10.63
CA GLU A 145 10.68 -2.98 10.53
C GLU A 145 10.94 -3.49 9.10
N LEU A 146 12.11 -3.14 8.58
CA LEU A 146 12.53 -3.55 7.24
C LEU A 146 13.36 -4.82 7.34
N ARG A 147 12.90 -5.91 6.71
CA ARG A 147 13.65 -7.18 6.62
C ARG A 147 14.99 -7.02 5.90
N HIS A 148 15.03 -6.12 4.91
CA HIS A 148 16.20 -5.88 4.06
C HIS A 148 16.41 -4.39 3.77
N PRO A 149 16.95 -3.60 4.73
CA PRO A 149 17.06 -2.14 4.60
C PRO A 149 17.85 -1.70 3.36
N PHE A 150 18.92 -2.42 3.00
CA PHE A 150 19.70 -2.13 1.79
C PHE A 150 18.90 -2.30 0.49
N ARG A 151 17.98 -3.27 0.43
CA ARG A 151 17.12 -3.47 -0.75
C ARG A 151 16.08 -2.36 -0.89
N VAL A 152 15.59 -1.83 0.22
CA VAL A 152 14.72 -0.65 0.24
C VAL A 152 15.46 0.55 -0.30
N ALA A 153 16.66 0.83 0.20
CA ALA A 153 17.50 1.93 -0.28
C ALA A 153 17.80 1.83 -1.79
N LEU A 154 18.04 0.62 -2.30
CA LEU A 154 18.26 0.41 -3.74
C LEU A 154 16.96 0.63 -4.55
N ALA A 155 15.82 0.13 -4.06
CA ALA A 155 14.52 0.33 -4.71
C ALA A 155 14.15 1.82 -4.76
N GLN A 156 14.38 2.54 -3.66
CA GLN A 156 14.22 4.00 -3.56
C GLN A 156 15.05 4.73 -4.61
N ARG A 157 16.37 4.51 -4.66
CA ARG A 157 17.27 5.13 -5.66
C ARG A 157 16.83 4.84 -7.08
N ARG A 158 16.37 3.61 -7.36
CA ARG A 158 15.85 3.23 -8.67
C ARG A 158 14.57 3.97 -9.01
N TRP A 159 13.69 4.19 -8.03
CA TRP A 159 12.45 4.91 -8.21
C TRP A 159 12.69 6.41 -8.41
N GLU A 160 13.58 7.03 -7.64
CA GLU A 160 14.01 8.42 -7.81
C GLU A 160 14.58 8.66 -9.21
N ALA A 161 15.49 7.79 -9.67
CA ALA A 161 16.05 7.85 -11.02
C ALA A 161 14.95 7.75 -12.09
N ARG A 162 13.98 6.85 -11.92
CA ARG A 162 12.82 6.74 -12.84
C ARG A 162 11.91 7.95 -12.80
N ARG A 163 11.69 8.56 -11.63
CA ARG A 163 10.87 9.77 -11.47
C ARG A 163 11.55 10.96 -12.13
N PHE A 164 12.86 11.10 -11.94
CA PHE A 164 13.68 12.10 -12.64
C PHE A 164 13.54 11.95 -14.15
N LEU A 165 13.77 10.74 -14.68
CA LEU A 165 13.65 10.44 -16.11
C LEU A 165 12.25 10.71 -16.69
N ARG A 166 11.19 10.42 -15.94
CA ARG A 166 9.80 10.74 -16.34
C ARG A 166 9.57 12.24 -16.39
N ARG A 167 10.04 13.00 -15.39
CA ARG A 167 9.91 14.46 -15.36
C ARG A 167 10.64 15.13 -16.52
N SER A 168 11.86 14.67 -16.84
CA SER A 168 12.64 15.18 -17.97
C SER A 168 12.04 14.83 -19.33
N ARG A 169 11.18 13.81 -19.43
CA ARG A 169 10.45 13.47 -20.67
C ARG A 169 9.16 14.27 -20.88
N THR A 170 8.60 14.86 -19.83
CA THR A 170 7.36 15.66 -19.88
C THR A 170 7.59 17.15 -20.00
N GLN A 171 8.84 17.62 -20.09
CA GLN A 171 9.11 19.03 -20.37
C GLN A 171 9.00 19.24 -21.89
N PRO A 172 8.00 19.99 -22.39
CA PRO A 172 8.00 20.36 -23.80
C PRO A 172 9.25 21.20 -24.04
N THR A 173 10.02 20.83 -25.05
CA THR A 173 11.21 21.52 -25.50
C THR A 173 10.85 22.95 -25.89
N GLY A 174 10.83 23.86 -24.91
CA GLY A 174 10.76 25.28 -25.13
C GLY A 174 12.07 25.71 -25.78
N ALA A 175 12.05 25.91 -27.09
CA ALA A 175 13.16 26.48 -27.83
C ALA A 175 13.54 27.83 -27.19
N PRO A 176 14.83 28.09 -26.88
CA PRO A 176 15.25 29.38 -26.40
C PRO A 176 15.18 30.37 -27.57
N LEU A 177 14.26 31.34 -27.50
CA LEU A 177 14.31 32.52 -28.34
C LEU A 177 15.56 33.33 -27.92
N LEU A 178 16.61 33.20 -28.73
CA LEU A 178 17.79 34.06 -28.65
C LEU A 178 17.35 35.53 -28.79
N GLY A 179 17.53 36.30 -27.73
CA GLY A 179 17.39 37.74 -27.73
C GLY A 179 18.41 38.38 -28.68
N ARG A 180 17.90 39.17 -29.64
CA ARG A 180 18.71 40.15 -30.38
C ARG A 180 18.62 41.49 -29.66
N ASN A 181 19.63 41.79 -28.85
CA ASN A 181 19.98 43.17 -28.52
C ASN A 181 20.79 43.76 -29.68
N ARG A 182 20.36 44.89 -30.22
CA ARG A 182 21.21 45.85 -30.94
C ARG A 182 20.84 47.26 -30.50
N THR A 183 21.71 47.84 -29.69
CA THR A 183 21.87 49.28 -29.49
C THR A 183 22.94 49.80 -30.47
N ALA A 184 22.65 50.94 -31.10
CA ALA A 184 23.51 51.94 -31.76
C ALA A 184 22.65 52.61 -32.85
N GLY A 185 22.58 53.92 -33.04
CA GLY A 185 23.34 55.06 -32.54
C GLY A 185 22.85 56.30 -33.31
N ALA A 186 23.23 57.47 -32.81
CA ALA A 186 22.78 58.81 -33.17
C ALA A 186 22.79 59.21 -34.66
N GLY A 187 21.86 60.11 -35.01
CA GLY A 187 21.85 60.92 -36.22
C GLY A 187 20.92 62.12 -36.02
N SER A 188 21.51 63.31 -35.92
CA SER A 188 20.97 64.64 -35.62
C SER A 188 20.22 65.33 -36.78
N GLU A 189 19.07 65.97 -36.46
CA GLU A 189 18.50 67.30 -36.89
C GLU A 189 18.55 67.79 -38.37
N PRO A 190 17.81 68.87 -38.79
CA PRO A 190 16.65 69.57 -38.20
C PRO A 190 15.51 69.95 -39.22
N GLU A 191 14.43 70.56 -38.68
CA GLU A 191 13.52 71.61 -39.20
C GLU A 191 13.09 71.70 -40.69
N SER A 192 11.76 71.83 -40.91
CA SER A 192 11.16 72.86 -41.79
C SER A 192 9.64 73.00 -41.57
N GLY A 193 9.13 74.25 -41.70
CA GLY A 193 7.78 74.78 -41.40
C GLY A 193 6.57 74.01 -41.94
N GLY A 194 5.36 74.12 -41.36
CA GLY A 194 4.45 75.29 -41.40
C GLY A 194 3.61 75.25 -42.71
N PRO A 195 2.35 75.73 -42.80
CA PRO A 195 1.56 76.57 -41.89
C PRO A 195 0.41 75.87 -41.14
#